data_AF-A0A6A7KFD8-F1
#
_entry.id   AF-A0A6A7KFD8-F1
#
_cell.length_a   1.000
_cell.length_b   1.000
_cell.length_c   1.000
_cell.angle_alpha   90.00
_cell.angle_beta   90.00
_cell.angle_gamma   90.00
#
_symmetry.space_group_name_H-M   'P 1'
#
loop_
_entity.id
_entity.type
_entity.pdbx_description
1 polymer ?
#
loop_
_entity_poly.entity_id
_entity_poly.type
_entity_poly.pdbx_seq_one_letter_code
_entity_poly.pdbx_strand_id
1 'polypeptide(L)' 'MNPLYLALSVLFILLTIYFNKSNQRAIGIIASGFAGGFAFLFAFEKSGYSPFLVFAGGFAATVFFEFLKFRLVQRD' A
#
# COMPACT_ATOMS: atom_id res chain seq x y z
N MET A 1 -15.22 -1.91 12.34
CA MET A 1 -14.75 -2.08 10.95
C MET A 1 -15.16 -0.83 10.23
N ASN A 2 -14.23 0.10 10.07
CA ASN A 2 -14.40 1.37 9.42
C ASN A 2 -14.29 1.16 7.91
N PRO A 3 -15.41 1.20 7.16
CA PRO A 3 -15.40 0.94 5.72
C PRO A 3 -14.58 1.99 4.95
N LEU A 4 -14.30 3.14 5.57
CA LEU A 4 -13.47 4.19 5.00
C LEU A 4 -12.04 3.69 4.72
N TYR A 5 -11.45 2.86 5.60
CA TYR A 5 -10.11 2.30 5.36
C TYR A 5 -10.10 1.36 4.16
N LEU A 6 -11.16 0.58 3.98
CA LEU A 6 -11.31 -0.29 2.82
C LEU A 6 -11.45 0.54 1.54
N ALA A 7 -12.31 1.57 1.55
CA ALA A 7 -12.51 2.46 0.41
C ALA A 7 -11.22 3.20 0.02
N LEU A 8 -10.47 3.71 1.00
CA LEU A 8 -9.17 4.34 0.76
C LEU A 8 -8.16 3.35 0.19
N SER A 9 -8.10 2.12 0.73
CA SER A 9 -7.21 1.08 0.19
C SER A 9 -7.49 0.81 -1.30
N VAL A 10 -8.76 0.63 -1.68
CA VAL A 10 -9.18 0.44 -3.07
C VAL A 10 -8.81 1.65 -3.93
N LEU A 11 -9.07 2.87 -3.46
CA LEU A 11 -8.72 4.10 -4.19
C LEU A 11 -7.21 4.17 -4.48
N PHE A 12 -6.37 3.88 -3.48
CA PHE A 12 -4.92 3.91 -3.65
C PHE A 12 -4.39 2.77 -4.54
N ILE A 13 -5.05 1.61 -4.57
CA ILE A 13 -4.76 0.55 -5.54
C ILE A 13 -5.02 1.04 -6.97
N LEU A 14 -6.17 1.69 -7.20
CA LEU A 14 -6.50 2.25 -8.51
C LEU A 14 -5.50 3.33 -8.94
N LEU A 15 -5.10 4.21 -8.02
CA LEU A 15 -4.05 5.20 -8.25
C LEU A 15 -2.70 4.55 -8.59
N THR A 16 -2.32 3.50 -7.87
CA THR A 16 -1.09 2.74 -8.14
C THR A 16 -1.09 2.19 -9.56
N ILE A 17 -2.19 1.58 -9.99
CA ILE A 17 -2.35 1.05 -11.35
C ILE A 17 -2.24 2.18 -12.38
N TYR A 18 -2.89 3.31 -12.13
CA TYR A 18 -2.85 4.48 -13.01
C TYR A 18 -1.43 5.05 -13.17
N PHE A 19 -0.70 5.24 -12.06
CA PHE A 19 0.67 5.76 -12.08
C PHE A 19 1.65 4.78 -12.72
N ASN A 20 1.49 3.48 -12.48
CA ASN A 20 2.29 2.45 -13.13
C ASN A 20 2.07 2.42 -14.65
N LYS A 21 0.82 2.59 -15.13
CA LYS A 21 0.53 2.74 -16.57
C LYS A 21 1.12 4.01 -17.17
N SER A 22 1.12 5.11 -16.41
CA SER A 22 1.70 6.40 -16.84
C SER A 22 3.23 6.46 -16.73
N ASN A 23 3.89 5.33 -16.46
CA ASN A 23 5.34 5.20 -16.24
C ASN A 23 5.87 6.05 -15.06
N GLN A 24 4.99 6.54 -14.18
CA GLN A 24 5.33 7.29 -12.96
C GLN A 24 5.53 6.35 -11.77
N ARG A 25 6.44 5.39 -11.92
CA ARG A 25 6.59 4.23 -11.02
C ARG A 25 6.94 4.61 -9.58
N ALA A 26 7.77 5.64 -9.37
CA ALA A 26 8.11 6.09 -8.02
C ALA A 26 6.86 6.53 -7.23
N ILE A 27 5.94 7.23 -7.90
CA ILE A 27 4.67 7.67 -7.31
C ILE A 27 3.73 6.47 -7.13
N GLY A 28 3.74 5.52 -8.08
CA GLY A 28 3.03 4.24 -7.96
C GLY A 28 3.42 3.45 -6.72
N ILE A 29 4.72 3.32 -6.44
CA ILE A 29 5.22 2.63 -5.23
C ILE A 29 4.72 3.33 -3.96
N ILE A 30 4.77 4.66 -3.90
CA ILE A 30 4.27 5.39 -2.73
C ILE A 30 2.76 5.17 -2.55
N ALA A 31 1.99 5.25 -3.65
CA ALA A 31 0.55 5.00 -3.63
C ALA A 31 0.22 3.57 -3.18
N SER A 32 1.02 2.58 -3.59
CA SER A 32 0.88 1.19 -3.15
C SER A 32 1.10 1.05 -1.65
N GLY A 33 2.07 1.79 -1.10
CA GLY A 33 2.30 1.87 0.33
C GLY A 33 1.08 2.38 1.08
N PHE A 34 0.46 3.47 0.61
CA PHE A 34 -0.78 3.98 1.20
C PHE A 34 -1.91 2.94 1.14
N ALA A 35 -2.09 2.25 0.01
CA ALA A 35 -3.07 1.17 -0.10
C ALA A 35 -2.85 0.07 0.95
N GLY A 36 -1.59 -0.35 1.15
CA GLY A 36 -1.20 -1.34 2.14
C GLY A 36 -1.39 -0.87 3.59
N GLY A 37 -1.03 0.37 3.90
CA GLY A 37 -1.25 0.97 5.22
C GLY A 37 -2.72 1.01 5.60
N PHE A 38 -3.60 1.42 4.68
CA PHE A 38 -5.05 1.41 4.92
C PHE A 38 -5.63 -0.02 4.99
N ALA A 39 -5.12 -0.96 4.19
CA ALA A 39 -5.53 -2.36 4.28
C ALA A 39 -5.18 -2.97 5.65
N PHE A 40 -4.00 -2.66 6.18
CA PHE A 40 -3.58 -3.10 7.51
C PHE A 40 -4.42 -2.46 8.61
N LEU A 41 -4.71 -1.15 8.51
CA LEU A 41 -5.62 -0.48 9.44
C LEU A 41 -6.99 -1.16 9.49
N PHE A 42 -7.55 -1.53 8.32
CA PHE A 42 -8.81 -2.26 8.24
C PHE A 42 -8.70 -3.66 8.86
N ALA A 43 -7.64 -4.41 8.56
CA ALA A 43 -7.45 -5.77 9.03
C ALA A 43 -7.21 -5.86 10.56
N PHE A 44 -6.47 -4.90 11.11
CA PHE A 44 -6.06 -4.89 12.52
C PHE A 44 -6.89 -3.92 13.38
N GLU A 45 -8.00 -3.39 12.89
CA GLU A 45 -8.80 -2.39 13.62
C GLU A 45 -9.24 -2.85 15.02
N LYS A 46 -9.51 -4.16 15.20
CA LYS A 46 -9.95 -4.75 16.47
C LYS A 46 -8.82 -5.34 17.32
N SER A 47 -7.57 -5.23 16.87
CA SER A 47 -6.42 -5.87 17.51
C SER A 47 -5.92 -5.15 18.77
N GLY A 48 -6.35 -3.89 19.00
CA GLY A 48 -5.87 -3.06 20.10
C GLY A 48 -4.48 -2.45 19.88
N TYR A 49 -3.83 -2.71 18.74
CA TYR A 49 -2.57 -2.06 18.38
C TYR A 49 -2.76 -0.58 18.02
N SER A 50 -1.71 0.21 18.22
CA SER A 50 -1.71 1.62 17.81
C SER A 50 -1.95 1.74 16.30
N PRO A 51 -2.98 2.50 15.86
CA PRO A 51 -3.28 2.69 14.44
C PRO A 51 -2.08 3.20 13.63
N PHE A 52 -1.27 4.07 14.22
CA PHE A 52 -0.07 4.59 13.57
C PHE A 52 0.96 3.49 13.28
N LEU A 53 1.17 2.56 14.23
CA LEU A 53 2.11 1.45 14.05
C LEU A 53 1.60 0.45 13.00
N VAL A 54 0.30 0.15 13.04
CA VAL A 54 -0.35 -0.73 12.06
C VAL A 54 -0.24 -0.14 10.65
N PHE A 55 -0.54 1.15 10.50
CA PHE A 55 -0.43 1.84 9.22
C PHE A 55 1.02 1.86 8.72
N ALA A 56 1.97 2.27 9.57
CA ALA A 56 3.39 2.32 9.20
C ALA A 56 3.93 0.94 8.80
N GLY A 57 3.53 -0.12 9.51
CA GLY A 57 3.88 -1.50 9.18
C GLY A 57 3.33 -1.93 7.83
N GLY A 58 2.04 -1.71 7.58
CA GLY A 58 1.41 -2.04 6.29
C GLY A 58 2.00 -1.26 5.12
N PHE A 59 2.28 0.03 5.34
CA PHE A 59 2.94 0.89 4.35
C PHE A 59 4.34 0.38 4.00
N ALA A 60 5.19 0.19 5.02
CA ALA A 60 6.57 -0.22 4.83
C ALA A 60 6.67 -1.61 4.20
N ALA A 61 5.85 -2.56 4.65
CA ALA A 61 5.81 -3.91 4.07
C ALA A 61 5.44 -3.86 2.58
N THR A 62 4.39 -3.10 2.22
CA THR A 62 3.92 -3.03 0.84
C THR A 62 4.93 -2.36 -0.07
N VAL A 63 5.51 -1.23 0.34
CA VAL A 63 6.59 -0.56 -0.40
C VAL A 63 7.79 -1.48 -0.59
N PHE A 64 8.18 -2.22 0.45
CA PHE A 64 9.32 -3.14 0.40
C PHE A 64 9.08 -4.28 -0.59
N PHE A 65 7.92 -4.93 -0.54
CA PHE A 65 7.56 -6.00 -1.48
C PHE A 65 7.48 -5.50 -2.92
N GLU A 66 6.88 -4.32 -3.13
CA GLU A 66 6.75 -3.74 -4.46
C GLU A 66 8.14 -3.34 -5.02
N PHE A 67 9.02 -2.77 -4.18
CA PHE A 67 10.41 -2.52 -4.53
C PHE A 67 11.19 -3.79 -4.90
N LEU A 68 11.06 -4.87 -4.12
CA LEU A 68 11.70 -6.15 -4.41
C LEU A 68 11.20 -6.74 -5.74
N LYS A 69 9.89 -6.70 -5.99
CA LYS A 69 9.29 -7.17 -7.24
C LYS A 69 9.91 -6.45 -8.45
N PHE A 70 10.12 -5.14 -8.36
CA PHE A 70 10.73 -4.38 -9.45
C PHE A 70 12.21 -4.72 -9.66
N ARG A 71 12.99 -4.89 -8.59
CA ARG A 71 14.39 -5.35 -8.67
C ARG A 71 14.53 -6.70 -9.38
N LEU A 72 13.56 -7.60 -9.17
CA LEU A 72 13.53 -8.92 -9.81
C LEU A 72 13.15 -8.81 -11.29
N VAL A 73 12.14 -8.01 -11.64
CA VAL A 73 11.65 -7.86 -13.03
C VAL A 73 12.64 -7.14 -13.96
N GLN A 74 13.55 -6.31 -13.43
CA GLN A 74 14.60 -5.66 -14.23
C GLN A 74 15.84 -6.53 -14.50
N ARG A 75 15.89 -7.76 -13.97
CA ARG A 75 17.02 -8.68 -14.14
C ARG A 75 16.91 -9.61 -15.34
N ASP A 76 15.78 -9.56 -16.05
CA ASP A 76 15.53 -10.24 -17.33
C ASP A 76 15.61 -9.23 -18.49
#